data_AF-A0A655JGG1-F1
#
_entry.id   AF-A0A655JGG1-F1
#
_cell.length_a   1.000
_cell.length_b   1.000
_cell.length_c   1.000
_cell.angle_alpha   90.00
_cell.angle_beta   90.00
_cell.angle_gamma   90.00
#
_symmetry.space_group_name_H-M   'P 1'
#
loop_
_entity.id
_entity.type
_entity.pdbx_description
1 polymer ?
#
loop_
_entity_poly.entity_id
_entity_poly.type
_entity_poly.pdbx_seq_one_letter_code
_entity_poly.pdbx_strand_id
1 'polypeptide(L)'
;MSDGDRVLIAGAVTHRQRPATAQGVTFINLEDETGMVNVLCTPGVWARHRKLAHTAPALLIRGQVQNASGAITVVAERMGRLTLAVGARSRDFR
;
A
#
# COMPACT_ATOMS: atom_id res chain seq x y z
N MET A 1 -10.55 8.88 -8.87
CA MET A 1 -11.21 8.06 -7.85
C MET A 1 -11.90 9.02 -6.91
N SER A 2 -13.19 8.81 -6.64
CA SER A 2 -13.98 9.66 -5.77
C SER A 2 -13.74 9.30 -4.31
N ASP A 3 -13.94 10.26 -3.42
CA ASP A 3 -13.92 9.99 -1.98
C ASP A 3 -14.96 8.92 -1.63
N GLY A 4 -14.58 7.95 -0.80
CA GLY A 4 -15.44 6.84 -0.41
C GLY A 4 -15.47 5.65 -1.38
N ASP A 5 -14.85 5.74 -2.55
CA ASP A 5 -14.78 4.62 -3.51
C ASP A 5 -14.05 3.42 -2.91
N ARG A 6 -14.61 2.21 -3.09
CA ARG A 6 -13.92 0.96 -2.75
C ARG A 6 -13.06 0.50 -3.91
N VAL A 7 -11.79 0.25 -3.63
CA VAL A 7 -10.77 0.05 -4.64
C VAL A 7 -9.90 -1.15 -4.31
N LEU A 8 -9.31 -1.73 -5.35
CA LEU A 8 -8.28 -2.76 -5.24
C LEU A 8 -7.04 -2.21 -5.92
N ILE A 9 -5.99 -1.97 -5.14
CA ILE A 9 -4.72 -1.44 -5.62
C ILE A 9 -3.62 -2.48 -5.39
N ALA A 10 -2.58 -2.47 -6.21
CA ALA A 10 -1.45 -3.36 -6.07
C ALA A 10 -0.17 -2.58 -6.36
N GLY A 11 0.94 -2.95 -5.72
CA GLY A 11 2.21 -2.30 -6.00
C GLY A 11 3.36 -2.81 -5.14
N ALA A 12 4.57 -2.43 -5.53
CA ALA A 12 5.76 -2.64 -4.73
C ALA A 12 5.70 -1.73 -3.49
N VAL A 13 6.10 -2.26 -2.34
CA VAL A 13 6.14 -1.47 -1.11
C VAL A 13 7.44 -0.70 -1.05
N THR A 14 7.38 0.63 -1.15
CA THR A 14 8.57 1.47 -1.09
C THR A 14 8.94 1.81 0.37
N HIS A 15 7.94 2.16 1.18
CA HIS A 15 8.16 2.56 2.58
C HIS A 15 7.03 2.15 3.51
N ARG A 16 7.36 2.03 4.81
CA ARG A 16 6.43 1.82 5.92
C ARG A 16 6.77 2.77 7.04
N GLN A 17 5.80 3.55 7.50
CA GLN A 17 6.01 4.55 8.55
C GLN A 17 4.93 4.43 9.62
N ARG A 18 5.34 4.33 10.89
CA ARG A 18 4.44 4.39 12.05
C ARG A 18 4.87 5.57 12.92
N PRO A 19 4.44 6.81 12.61
CA PRO A 19 4.75 7.96 13.44
C PRO A 19 4.23 7.77 14.86
N ALA A 20 5.01 8.21 15.86
CA ALA A 20 4.61 8.08 17.27
C ALA A 20 3.29 8.79 17.59
N THR A 21 2.98 9.87 16.85
CA THR A 21 1.78 10.70 17.01
C THR A 21 0.53 10.12 16.34
N ALA A 22 0.68 9.09 15.50
CA ALA A 22 -0.42 8.57 14.67
C ALA A 22 -1.28 7.50 15.37
N GLN A 23 -1.28 7.44 16.71
CA GLN A 23 -2.10 6.51 17.51
C GLN A 23 -2.02 5.04 17.03
N GLY A 24 -0.82 4.60 16.62
CA GLY A 24 -0.57 3.24 16.15
C GLY A 24 -0.89 2.97 14.67
N VAL A 25 -1.44 3.95 13.94
CA VAL A 25 -1.63 3.89 12.49
C VAL A 25 -0.28 3.71 11.79
N THR A 26 -0.26 2.92 10.73
CA THR A 26 0.91 2.76 9.86
C THR A 26 0.56 3.18 8.45
N PHE A 27 1.43 3.98 7.86
CA PHE A 27 1.37 4.35 6.45
C PHE A 27 2.24 3.39 5.65
N ILE A 28 1.72 2.89 4.55
CA ILE A 28 2.44 2.07 3.58
C ILE A 28 2.36 2.81 2.25
N ASN A 29 3.50 3.07 1.63
CA ASN A 29 3.51 3.62 0.28
C ASN A 29 3.68 2.48 -0.74
N LEU A 30 2.74 2.39 -1.69
CA LEU A 30 2.82 1.47 -2.82
C LEU A 30 3.21 2.23 -4.09
N GLU A 31 3.95 1.58 -4.97
CA GLU A 31 4.35 2.11 -6.27
C GLU A 31 4.13 1.07 -7.37
N ASP A 32 3.60 1.52 -8.50
CA ASP A 32 3.50 0.81 -9.76
C ASP A 32 3.85 1.77 -10.94
N GLU A 33 3.66 1.33 -12.18
CA GLU A 33 3.95 2.15 -13.36
C GLU A 33 3.05 3.40 -13.51
N THR A 34 1.93 3.44 -12.80
CA THR A 34 0.97 4.56 -12.82
C THR A 34 1.28 5.61 -11.76
N GLY A 35 2.15 5.27 -10.80
CA GLY A 35 2.66 6.19 -9.79
C GLY A 35 2.62 5.60 -8.39
N MET A 36 2.57 6.49 -7.40
CA MET A 36 2.58 6.15 -5.99
C MET A 36 1.22 6.36 -5.34
N VAL A 37 0.85 5.47 -4.41
CA VAL A 37 -0.34 5.61 -3.58
C VAL A 37 -0.02 5.38 -2.11
N ASN A 38 -0.50 6.28 -1.26
CA ASN A 38 -0.37 6.16 0.18
C ASN A 38 -1.51 5.32 0.74
N VAL A 39 -1.17 4.37 1.62
CA VAL A 39 -2.12 3.46 2.24
C VAL A 39 -2.10 3.65 3.75
N LEU A 40 -3.24 4.02 4.32
CA LEU A 40 -3.45 4.13 5.76
C LEU A 40 -3.88 2.78 6.33
N CYS A 41 -3.09 2.23 7.23
CA CYS A 41 -3.37 0.97 7.91
C CYS A 41 -3.66 1.24 9.39
N THR A 42 -4.91 1.00 9.80
CA THR A 42 -5.31 1.10 11.20
C THR A 42 -4.62 0.01 12.05
N PRO A 43 -4.50 0.20 13.37
CA PRO A 43 -3.93 -0.81 14.26
C PRO A 43 -4.56 -2.20 14.10
N GLY A 44 -5.89 -2.27 13.95
CA GLY A 44 -6.62 -3.53 13.77
C GLY A 44 -6.26 -4.25 12.46
N VAL A 45 -6.18 -3.52 11.35
CA VAL A 45 -5.81 -4.10 10.04
C VAL A 45 -4.34 -4.54 10.06
N TRP A 46 -3.45 -3.71 10.62
CA TRP A 46 -2.05 -4.06 10.79
C TRP A 46 -1.87 -5.33 11.62
N ALA A 47 -2.55 -5.43 12.76
CA ALA A 47 -2.49 -6.60 13.63
C ALA A 47 -2.99 -7.87 12.92
N ARG A 48 -4.14 -7.77 12.22
CA ARG A 48 -4.74 -8.89 11.47
C ARG A 48 -3.81 -9.42 10.36
N HIS A 49 -3.04 -8.54 9.72
CA HIS A 49 -2.15 -8.88 8.62
C HIS A 49 -0.67 -8.80 8.98
N ARG A 50 -0.30 -8.83 10.27
CA ARG A 50 1.04 -8.47 10.79
C ARG A 50 2.19 -9.06 9.98
N LYS A 51 2.22 -10.38 9.78
CA LYS A 51 3.31 -11.06 9.04
C LYS A 51 3.45 -10.49 7.63
N LEU A 52 2.34 -10.36 6.91
CA LEU A 52 2.31 -9.85 5.54
C LEU A 52 2.68 -8.36 5.50
N ALA A 53 2.04 -7.56 6.34
CA ALA A 53 2.24 -6.12 6.43
C ALA A 53 3.71 -5.77 6.69
N HIS A 54 4.42 -6.55 7.52
CA HIS A 54 5.83 -6.33 7.82
C HIS A 54 6.81 -6.78 6.73
N THR A 55 6.51 -7.86 6.00
CA THR A 55 7.55 -8.58 5.22
C THR A 55 7.35 -8.57 3.71
N ALA A 56 6.15 -8.26 3.22
CA ALA A 56 5.86 -8.39 1.80
C ALA A 56 6.57 -7.28 0.99
N PRO A 57 7.35 -7.61 -0.05
CA PRO A 57 7.94 -6.60 -0.93
C PRO A 57 6.90 -5.95 -1.85
N ALA A 58 5.74 -6.59 -2.04
CA ALA A 58 4.61 -6.05 -2.77
C ALA A 58 3.29 -6.52 -2.15
N LEU A 59 2.27 -5.68 -2.25
CA LEU A 59 0.98 -5.90 -1.62
C LEU A 59 -0.15 -5.70 -2.62
N LEU A 60 -1.21 -6.47 -2.42
CA LEU A 60 -2.55 -6.21 -2.95
C LEU A 60 -3.38 -5.66 -1.80
N ILE A 61 -3.95 -4.47 -1.95
CA ILE A 61 -4.74 -3.80 -0.91
C ILE A 61 -6.16 -3.59 -1.42
N ARG A 62 -7.14 -4.12 -0.69
CA ARG A 62 -8.52 -3.67 -0.79
C ARG A 62 -8.73 -2.57 0.25
N GLY A 63 -9.28 -1.45 -0.17
CA GLY A 63 -9.52 -0.33 0.73
C GLY A 63 -10.53 0.68 0.20
N GLN A 64 -10.69 1.75 0.95
CA GLN A 64 -11.55 2.87 0.61
C GLN A 64 -10.72 4.13 0.36
N VAL A 65 -11.04 4.86 -0.69
CA VAL A 65 -10.41 6.14 -1.00
C VAL A 65 -10.81 7.17 0.04
N GLN A 66 -9.81 7.87 0.57
CA GLN A 66 -9.96 9.13 1.27
C GLN A 66 -9.23 10.22 0.47
N ASN A 67 -9.98 11.20 -0.01
CA ASN A 67 -9.43 12.34 -0.71
C ASN A 67 -9.25 13.51 0.27
N ALA A 68 -8.07 13.59 0.88
CA ALA A 68 -7.69 14.73 1.69
C ALA A 68 -7.17 15.84 0.77
N SER A 69 -8.07 16.69 0.28
CA SER A 69 -7.74 17.97 -0.38
C SER A 69 -6.67 17.88 -1.48
N GLY A 70 -6.71 16.83 -2.31
CA GLY A 70 -5.80 16.64 -3.45
C GLY A 70 -4.79 15.51 -3.32
N ALA A 71 -4.57 14.96 -2.12
CA ALA A 71 -3.80 13.74 -1.92
C ALA A 71 -4.73 12.54 -1.72
N ILE A 72 -4.70 11.59 -2.66
CA ILE A 72 -5.46 10.34 -2.55
C ILE A 72 -4.74 9.41 -1.58
N THR A 73 -5.42 9.04 -0.50
CA THR A 73 -4.99 7.98 0.42
C THR A 73 -5.99 6.84 0.36
N VAL A 74 -5.54 5.59 0.43
CA VAL A 74 -6.43 4.43 0.55
C VAL A 74 -6.40 3.90 1.98
N VAL A 75 -7.53 3.93 2.67
CA VAL A 75 -7.70 3.28 3.98
C VAL A 75 -7.84 1.79 3.76
N ALA A 76 -6.87 1.01 4.23
CA ALA A 76 -6.83 -0.43 4.03
C ALA A 76 -7.94 -1.15 4.82
N GLU A 77 -8.68 -2.03 4.15
CA GLU A 77 -9.63 -2.98 4.77
C GLU A 77 -9.04 -4.39 4.85
N ARG A 78 -8.29 -4.80 3.81
CA ARG A 78 -7.68 -6.14 3.70
C ARG A 78 -6.38 -6.09 2.90
N MET A 79 -5.42 -6.93 3.28
CA MET A 79 -4.15 -7.10 2.59
C MET A 79 -3.98 -8.51 2.02
N GLY A 80 -3.42 -8.60 0.81
CA GLY A 80 -2.97 -9.81 0.15
C GLY A 80 -1.51 -9.68 -0.29
N ARG A 81 -0.83 -10.83 -0.44
CA ARG A 81 0.52 -10.86 -1.02
C ARG A 81 0.41 -10.68 -2.52
N LEU A 82 1.20 -9.76 -3.07
CA LEU A 82 1.48 -9.74 -4.50
C LEU A 82 2.85 -10.40 -4.72
N THR A 83 2.89 -11.42 -5.56
CA THR A 83 4.15 -12.04 -5.97
C THR A 83 4.70 -11.24 -7.14
N LEU A 84 5.77 -10.48 -6.90
CA LEU A 84 6.52 -9.88 -8.01
C LEU A 84 7.21 -11.01 -8.76
N ALA A 85 6.79 -11.26 -10.00
CA ALA A 85 7.58 -12.07 -10.91
C ALA A 85 8.80 -11.24 -11.31
N VAL A 86 9.88 -11.34 -10.52
CA VAL A 86 11.17 -10.76 -10.90
C VAL A 86 11.73 -11.61 -12.04
N GLY A 87 11.27 -11.28 -13.25
CA GLY A 87 11.72 -11.79 -14.52
C GLY A 87 12.12 -10.63 -15.45
N ALA A 88 12.64 -9.54 -14.90
CA ALA A 88 13.31 -8.52 -15.69
C ALA A 88 14.80 -8.58 -15.36
N ARG A 89 15.53 -9.43 -16.09
CA ARG A 89 16.94 -9.11 -16.35
C ARG A 89 16.94 -7.71 -16.92
N SER A 90 17.83 -6.85 -16.43
CA SER A 90 18.25 -5.63 -17.13
C SER A 90 18.25 -5.94 -18.63
N ARG A 91 17.35 -5.31 -19.39
CA ARG A 91 17.53 -5.26 -20.83
C ARG A 91 18.67 -4.28 -21.00
N ASP A 92 19.88 -4.82 -21.14
CA ASP A 92 21.03 -4.02 -21.51
C ASP A 92 20.69 -3.37 -22.85
N PHE A 93 20.39 -2.08 -22.82
CA PHE A 93 20.31 -1.27 -24.02
C PHE A 93 21.74 -1.08 -24.49
N ARG A 94 22.11 -1.81 -25.55
CA ARG A 94 23.35 -1.60 -26.30
C ARG A 94 23.14 -0.52 -27.36
#